data_AF-A0A6L9J320-F1
#
_entry.id   AF-A0A6L9J320-F1
#
_cell.length_a   1.000
_cell.length_b   1.000
_cell.length_c   1.000
_cell.angle_alpha   90.00
_cell.angle_beta   90.00
_cell.angle_gamma   90.00
#
_symmetry.space_group_name_H-M   'P 1'
#
loop_
_entity.id
_entity.type
_entity.pdbx_description
1 polymer ?
#
loop_
_entity_poly.entity_id
_entity_poly.type
_entity_poly.pdbx_seq_one_letter_code
_entity_poly.pdbx_strand_id
1 'polypeptide(L)'
;MDIQHLVDRLEDLIDEGRHVPFTKFTWIDEERALEIIDQMRISVPEQIEKAARLINQRDRLMAQANEEAARVVDLARERSTELVERDAIVQTAKNRAANIIEQARREAEVVRGEADTYVMEVLKELEGQLIRNLTVVRNGIAKIMEERESSRARMQAVYEQAEADVAAVTQEMVEAMADGAAPPPSTPPAPAEPPPPSE
;
A
#
# COMPACT_ATOMS: atom_id res chain seq x y z
N MET A 1 71.88 39.86 5.64
CA MET A 1 71.34 41.19 5.98
C MET A 1 69.92 41.21 5.49
N ASP A 2 68.96 41.46 6.38
CA ASP A 2 67.54 41.50 6.03
C ASP A 2 67.25 42.79 5.24
N ILE A 3 66.27 42.77 4.33
CA ILE A 3 65.85 43.97 3.60
C ILE A 3 65.50 45.10 4.57
N GLN A 4 64.86 44.75 5.70
CA GLN A 4 64.47 45.68 6.75
C GLN A 4 65.70 46.43 7.29
N HIS A 5 66.75 45.71 7.67
CA HIS A 5 67.99 46.34 8.16
C HIS A 5 68.68 47.25 7.14
N LEU A 6 68.51 47.02 5.84
CA LEU A 6 69.07 47.91 4.81
C LEU A 6 68.22 49.16 4.59
N VAL A 7 66.90 49.03 4.70
CA VAL A 7 65.98 50.16 4.71
C VAL A 7 66.25 51.04 5.92
N ASP A 8 66.33 50.44 7.12
CA ASP A 8 66.58 51.16 8.37
C ASP A 8 67.91 51.93 8.31
N ARG A 9 68.98 51.31 7.79
CA ARG A 9 70.28 52.00 7.63
C ARG A 9 70.24 53.14 6.61
N LEU A 10 69.41 53.02 5.58
CA LEU A 10 69.23 54.09 4.59
C LEU A 10 68.42 55.25 5.19
N GLU A 11 67.40 54.92 5.99
CA GLU A 11 66.59 55.89 6.74
C GLU A 11 67.46 56.65 7.76
N ASP A 12 68.23 55.93 8.57
CA ASP A 12 69.19 56.53 9.52
C ASP A 12 70.19 57.46 8.82
N LEU A 13 70.70 57.06 7.65
CA LEU A 13 71.65 57.86 6.86
C LEU A 13 71.00 59.16 6.34
N ILE A 14 69.72 59.12 5.99
CA ILE A 14 68.95 60.30 5.55
C ILE A 14 68.67 61.22 6.73
N ASP A 15 68.33 60.67 7.90
CA ASP A 15 68.02 61.42 9.11
C ASP A 15 69.25 62.07 9.75
N GLU A 16 70.43 61.43 9.67
CA GLU A 16 71.72 62.01 10.08
C GLU A 16 72.21 63.12 9.13
N GLY A 17 71.66 63.18 7.92
CA GLY A 17 72.06 64.12 6.88
C GLY A 17 71.80 65.59 7.27
N ARG A 18 72.70 66.49 6.88
CA ARG A 18 72.58 67.90 7.24
C ARG A 18 71.51 68.58 6.38
N HIS A 19 70.43 69.02 7.01
CA HIS A 19 69.37 69.74 6.31
C HIS A 19 69.81 71.17 5.91
N VAL A 20 69.46 71.59 4.70
CA VAL A 20 69.83 72.90 4.17
C VAL A 20 68.74 73.93 4.48
N PRO A 21 69.04 75.01 5.22
CA PRO A 21 68.03 76.00 5.58
C PRO A 21 67.41 76.66 4.34
N PHE A 22 66.11 76.92 4.40
CA PHE A 22 65.28 77.46 3.31
C PHE A 22 65.09 76.53 2.09
N THR A 23 65.47 75.25 2.17
CA THR A 23 65.21 74.27 1.10
C THR A 23 64.68 72.95 1.68
N LYS A 24 64.20 72.03 0.82
CA LYS A 24 63.81 70.67 1.22
C LYS A 24 64.95 69.65 1.06
N PHE A 25 66.15 70.09 0.70
CA PHE A 25 67.25 69.19 0.38
C PHE A 25 68.08 68.86 1.63
N THR A 26 68.51 67.60 1.71
CA THR A 26 69.38 67.09 2.78
C THR A 26 70.71 66.65 2.16
N TRP A 27 71.82 67.05 2.78
CA TRP A 27 73.16 66.64 2.35
C TRP A 27 73.49 65.31 2.97
N ILE A 28 73.76 64.31 2.12
CA ILE A 28 74.01 62.93 2.51
C ILE A 28 75.34 62.50 1.89
N ASP A 29 76.04 61.60 2.59
CA ASP A 29 77.24 60.94 2.08
C ASP A 29 76.86 59.98 0.93
N GLU A 30 77.23 60.37 -0.29
CA GLU A 30 76.92 59.64 -1.52
C GLU A 30 77.54 58.24 -1.51
N GLU A 31 78.77 58.08 -1.01
CA GLU A 31 79.49 56.81 -1.01
C GLU A 31 78.79 55.80 -0.08
N ARG A 32 78.44 56.23 1.13
CA ARG A 32 77.67 55.41 2.09
C ARG A 32 76.27 55.05 1.57
N ALA A 33 75.60 55.98 0.89
CA ALA A 33 74.27 55.73 0.33
C ALA A 33 74.34 54.71 -0.82
N LEU A 34 75.33 54.83 -1.71
CA LEU A 34 75.55 53.91 -2.82
C LEU A 34 75.90 52.50 -2.33
N GLU A 35 76.70 52.36 -1.28
CA GLU A 35 77.00 51.05 -0.67
C GLU A 35 75.74 50.33 -0.17
N ILE A 36 74.84 51.05 0.51
CA ILE A 36 73.57 50.48 1.00
C ILE A 36 72.69 50.08 -0.17
N ILE A 37 72.59 50.91 -1.20
CA ILE A 37 71.81 50.63 -2.42
C ILE A 37 72.36 49.39 -3.16
N ASP A 38 73.68 49.28 -3.30
CA ASP A 38 74.33 48.12 -3.93
C ASP A 38 74.07 46.84 -3.12
N GLN A 39 74.12 46.93 -1.79
CA GLN A 39 73.80 45.82 -0.91
C GLN A 39 72.32 45.41 -1.05
N MET A 40 71.39 46.36 -1.13
CA MET A 40 69.97 46.10 -1.38
C MET A 40 69.75 45.43 -2.74
N ARG A 41 70.45 45.88 -3.80
CA ARG A 41 70.34 45.30 -5.14
C ARG A 41 70.68 43.81 -5.17
N ILE A 42 71.56 43.37 -4.27
CA ILE A 42 71.97 41.97 -4.17
C ILE A 42 71.00 41.18 -3.28
N SER A 43 70.68 41.69 -2.09
CA SER A 43 69.97 40.89 -1.08
C SER A 43 68.44 40.89 -1.22
N VAL A 44 67.85 41.97 -1.74
CA VAL A 44 66.38 42.09 -1.85
C VAL A 44 65.78 41.08 -2.84
N PRO A 45 66.31 40.94 -4.07
CA PRO A 45 65.77 39.97 -5.02
C PRO A 45 65.83 38.53 -4.50
N GLU A 46 66.94 38.17 -3.83
CA GLU A 46 67.13 36.83 -3.25
C GLU A 46 66.07 36.54 -2.17
N GLN A 47 65.77 37.51 -1.31
CA GLN A 47 64.77 37.35 -0.25
C GLN A 47 63.35 37.24 -0.81
N ILE A 48 63.01 38.03 -1.83
CA ILE A 48 61.72 37.95 -2.51
C ILE A 48 61.56 36.59 -3.18
N GLU A 49 62.60 36.10 -3.86
CA GLU A 49 62.57 34.78 -4.50
C GLU A 49 62.40 33.66 -3.47
N LYS A 50 63.13 33.73 -2.35
CA LYS A 50 63.01 32.77 -1.25
C LYS A 50 61.60 32.77 -0.65
N ALA A 51 61.01 33.95 -0.42
CA ALA A 51 59.64 34.07 0.06
C ALA A 51 58.63 33.49 -0.93
N ALA A 52 58.77 33.78 -2.23
CA ALA A 52 57.90 33.22 -3.27
C ALA A 52 58.00 31.69 -3.35
N ARG A 53 59.21 31.13 -3.23
CA ARG A 53 59.42 29.67 -3.16
C ARG A 53 58.73 29.05 -1.94
N LEU A 54 58.84 29.69 -0.77
CA LEU A 54 58.17 29.23 0.46
C LEU A 54 56.65 29.25 0.33
N ILE A 55 56.08 30.30 -0.25
CA ILE A 55 54.63 30.39 -0.50
C ILE A 55 54.19 29.26 -1.43
N ASN A 56 54.90 29.05 -2.54
CA ASN A 56 54.59 27.96 -3.47
C ASN A 56 54.70 26.58 -2.83
N GLN A 57 55.70 26.36 -1.96
CA GLN A 57 55.87 25.12 -1.23
C GLN A 57 54.73 24.90 -0.23
N ARG A 58 54.35 25.96 0.51
CA ARG A 58 53.21 25.92 1.43
C ARG A 58 51.93 25.56 0.70
N ASP A 59 51.65 26.19 -0.43
CA ASP A 59 50.42 25.93 -1.19
C ASP A 59 50.35 24.50 -1.72
N ARG A 60 51.48 23.97 -2.21
CA ARG A 60 51.59 22.55 -2.59
C ARG A 60 51.36 21.62 -1.41
N LEU A 61 51.96 21.91 -0.26
CA LEU A 61 51.80 21.10 0.95
C LEU A 61 50.36 21.13 1.46
N MET A 62 49.70 22.29 1.40
CA MET A 62 48.28 22.42 1.76
C MET A 62 47.38 21.64 0.80
N ALA A 63 47.65 21.69 -0.51
CA ALA A 63 46.91 20.89 -1.48
C ALA A 63 47.06 19.38 -1.20
N GLN A 64 48.29 18.91 -0.95
CA GLN A 64 48.56 17.51 -0.60
C GLN A 64 47.88 17.10 0.72
N ALA A 65 47.94 17.96 1.75
CA ALA A 65 47.29 17.68 3.03
C ALA A 65 45.76 17.59 2.89
N ASN A 66 45.16 18.46 2.08
CA ASN A 66 43.72 18.42 1.79
C ASN A 66 43.31 17.17 1.02
N GLU A 67 44.11 16.76 0.02
CA GLU A 67 43.85 15.53 -0.73
C GLU A 67 43.95 14.29 0.17
N GLU A 68 44.98 14.22 1.01
CA GLU A 68 45.16 13.11 1.94
C GLU A 68 44.07 13.10 3.02
N ALA A 69 43.67 14.26 3.54
CA ALA A 69 42.56 14.35 4.47
C ALA A 69 41.24 13.86 3.85
N ALA A 70 40.95 14.24 2.60
CA ALA A 70 39.78 13.75 1.88
C ALA A 70 39.84 12.22 1.71
N ARG A 71 40.99 11.69 1.28
CA ARG A 71 41.23 10.25 1.12
C ARG A 71 41.02 9.47 2.43
N VAL A 72 41.53 9.99 3.55
CA VAL A 72 41.37 9.37 4.87
C VAL A 72 39.91 9.37 5.31
N VAL A 73 39.17 10.46 5.08
CA VAL A 73 37.74 10.53 5.40
C VAL A 73 36.93 9.52 4.58
N ASP A 74 37.22 9.40 3.29
CA ASP A 74 36.52 8.45 2.42
C ASP A 74 36.81 7.00 2.81
N LEU A 75 38.08 6.67 3.08
CA LEU A 75 38.46 5.34 3.58
C LEU A 75 37.81 5.02 4.94
N ALA A 76 37.72 6.00 5.83
CA ALA A 76 37.08 5.83 7.13
C ALA A 76 35.56 5.58 6.99
N ARG A 77 34.90 6.26 6.05
CA ARG A 77 33.48 6.05 5.73
C ARG A 77 33.25 4.65 5.18
N GLU A 78 34.04 4.23 4.20
CA GLU A 78 33.94 2.89 3.61
C GLU A 78 34.09 1.80 4.67
N ARG A 79 35.13 1.89 5.51
CA ARG A 79 35.33 0.94 6.62
C ARG A 79 34.20 0.96 7.64
N SER A 80 33.65 2.14 7.95
CA SER A 80 32.52 2.26 8.86
C SER A 80 31.30 1.52 8.32
N THR A 81 30.97 1.71 7.04
CA THR A 81 29.87 0.99 6.38
C THR A 81 30.10 -0.52 6.40
N GLU A 82 31.31 -0.98 6.06
CA GLU A 82 31.65 -2.41 6.10
C GLU A 82 31.54 -2.99 7.52
N LEU A 83 31.99 -2.26 8.54
CA LEU A 83 31.88 -2.68 9.94
C LEU A 83 30.42 -2.75 10.41
N VAL A 84 29.57 -1.80 10.03
CA VAL A 84 28.14 -1.82 10.35
C VAL A 84 27.44 -2.99 9.66
N GLU A 85 27.77 -3.28 8.40
CA GLU A 85 27.19 -4.43 7.69
C GLU A 85 27.64 -5.78 8.26
N ARG A 86 28.89 -5.85 8.73
CA ARG A 86 29.45 -7.01 9.43
C ARG A 86 29.04 -7.09 10.89
N ASP A 87 28.47 -6.02 11.44
CA ASP A 87 28.06 -6.00 12.83
C ASP A 87 27.08 -7.15 13.05
N ALA A 88 27.41 -7.96 14.06
CA ALA A 88 26.61 -9.11 14.44
C ALA A 88 25.16 -8.71 14.71
N ILE A 89 24.92 -7.46 15.12
CA ILE A 89 23.59 -6.88 15.31
C ILE A 89 22.82 -6.82 13.98
N VAL A 90 23.41 -6.30 12.90
CA VAL A 90 22.74 -6.18 11.60
C VAL A 90 22.46 -7.57 11.00
N GLN A 91 23.42 -8.50 11.12
CA GLN A 91 23.21 -9.88 10.65
C GLN A 91 22.12 -10.60 11.47
N THR A 92 22.13 -10.43 12.80
CA THR A 92 21.08 -10.98 13.67
C THR A 92 19.72 -10.37 13.35
N ALA A 93 19.65 -9.07 13.08
CA ALA A 93 18.44 -8.38 12.68
C ALA A 93 17.90 -8.91 11.34
N LYS A 94 18.77 -9.11 10.33
CA LYS A 94 18.41 -9.72 9.03
C LYS A 94 17.86 -11.15 9.21
N ASN A 95 18.55 -11.98 9.99
CA ASN A 95 18.09 -13.34 10.28
C ASN A 95 16.75 -13.35 11.02
N ARG A 96 16.57 -12.47 12.00
CA ARG A 96 15.29 -12.31 12.71
C ARG A 96 14.18 -11.86 11.78
N ALA A 97 14.44 -10.90 10.90
CA ALA A 97 13.47 -10.44 9.90
C ALA A 97 13.05 -11.58 8.96
N ALA A 98 14.01 -12.36 8.46
CA ALA A 98 13.73 -13.53 7.63
C ALA A 98 12.87 -14.57 8.37
N ASN A 99 13.18 -14.85 9.64
CA ASN A 99 12.39 -15.76 10.46
C ASN A 99 10.95 -15.27 10.69
N ILE A 100 10.75 -13.96 10.91
CA ILE A 100 9.41 -13.37 11.05
C ILE A 100 8.62 -13.52 9.76
N ILE A 101 9.24 -13.27 8.60
CA ILE A 101 8.56 -13.41 7.30
C ILE A 101 8.15 -14.87 7.07
N GLU A 102 9.04 -15.82 7.34
CA GLU A 102 8.74 -17.24 7.18
C GLU A 102 7.66 -17.72 8.16
N GLN A 103 7.67 -17.22 9.40
CA GLN A 103 6.61 -17.50 10.35
C GLN A 103 5.27 -16.93 9.88
N ALA A 104 5.24 -15.67 9.44
CA ALA A 104 4.03 -15.02 8.95
C ALA A 104 3.45 -15.74 7.71
N ARG A 105 4.31 -16.26 6.82
CA ARG A 105 3.89 -17.07 5.67
C ARG A 105 3.22 -18.38 6.11
N ARG A 106 3.85 -19.11 7.03
CA ARG A 106 3.27 -20.35 7.58
C ARG A 106 1.95 -20.10 8.28
N GLU A 107 1.85 -19.05 9.08
CA GLU A 107 0.60 -18.66 9.75
C GLU A 107 -0.48 -18.30 8.72
N ALA A 108 -0.14 -17.57 7.67
CA ALA A 108 -1.08 -17.24 6.60
C ALA A 108 -1.58 -18.49 5.85
N GLU A 109 -0.72 -19.49 5.61
CA GLU A 109 -1.11 -20.77 5.01
C GLU A 109 -2.06 -21.55 5.91
N VAL A 110 -1.78 -21.60 7.21
CA VAL A 110 -2.66 -22.24 8.21
C VAL A 110 -4.02 -21.57 8.24
N VAL A 111 -4.07 -20.24 8.40
CA VAL A 111 -5.32 -19.47 8.43
C VAL A 111 -6.14 -19.68 7.15
N ARG A 112 -5.48 -19.75 6.00
CA ARG A 112 -6.16 -20.02 4.72
C ARG A 112 -6.76 -21.43 4.69
N GLY A 113 -6.00 -22.44 5.12
CA GLY A 113 -6.50 -23.81 5.18
C GLY A 113 -7.67 -23.99 6.16
N GLU A 114 -7.61 -23.31 7.31
CA GLU A 114 -8.71 -23.28 8.28
C GLU A 114 -9.96 -22.59 7.70
N ALA A 115 -9.78 -21.46 7.02
CA ALA A 115 -10.87 -20.75 6.36
C ALA A 115 -11.54 -21.60 5.26
N ASP A 116 -10.76 -22.28 4.43
CA ASP A 116 -11.28 -23.17 3.39
C ASP A 116 -12.07 -24.33 4.00
N THR A 117 -11.57 -24.91 5.11
CA THR A 117 -12.25 -25.98 5.84
C THR A 117 -13.58 -25.49 6.42
N TYR A 118 -13.58 -24.32 7.04
CA TYR A 118 -14.79 -23.70 7.57
C TYR A 118 -15.82 -23.42 6.48
N VAL A 119 -15.41 -22.85 5.35
CA VAL A 119 -16.29 -22.59 4.21
C VAL A 119 -16.92 -23.89 3.69
N MET A 120 -16.13 -24.96 3.58
CA MET A 120 -16.65 -26.27 3.17
C MET A 120 -17.69 -26.83 4.15
N GLU A 121 -17.50 -26.66 5.45
CA GLU A 121 -18.46 -27.07 6.46
C GLU A 121 -19.78 -26.30 6.34
N VAL A 122 -19.71 -24.97 6.24
CA VAL A 122 -20.88 -24.10 6.07
C VAL A 122 -21.64 -24.42 4.78
N LEU A 123 -20.92 -24.64 3.66
CA LEU A 123 -21.54 -24.99 2.39
C LEU A 123 -22.24 -26.36 2.44
N LYS A 124 -21.65 -27.36 3.12
CA LYS A 124 -22.28 -28.67 3.33
C LYS A 124 -23.53 -28.57 4.19
N GLU A 125 -23.50 -27.75 5.23
CA GLU A 125 -24.68 -27.54 6.08
C GLU A 125 -25.81 -26.88 5.28
N LEU A 126 -25.48 -25.85 4.49
CA LEU A 126 -26.42 -25.17 3.61
C LEU A 126 -27.01 -26.12 2.57
N GLU A 127 -26.19 -26.96 1.93
CA GLU A 127 -26.65 -28.00 1.00
C GLU A 127 -27.67 -28.93 1.68
N GLY A 128 -27.37 -29.41 2.88
CA GLY A 128 -28.29 -30.26 3.65
C GLY A 128 -29.61 -29.56 3.96
N GLN A 129 -29.59 -28.27 4.31
CA GLN A 129 -30.80 -27.46 4.53
C GLN A 129 -31.63 -27.32 3.25
N LEU A 130 -30.99 -27.05 2.11
CA LEU A 130 -31.66 -26.92 0.81
C LEU A 130 -32.31 -28.24 0.38
N ILE A 131 -31.66 -29.39 0.59
CA ILE A 131 -32.23 -30.71 0.29
C ILE A 131 -33.49 -30.97 1.14
N ARG A 132 -33.44 -30.65 2.43
CA ARG A 132 -34.61 -30.77 3.33
C ARG A 132 -35.77 -29.88 2.85
N ASN A 133 -35.49 -28.62 2.56
CA ASN A 133 -36.50 -27.68 2.05
C ASN A 133 -37.09 -28.15 0.72
N LEU A 134 -36.26 -28.64 -0.21
CA LEU A 134 -36.70 -29.19 -1.49
C LEU A 134 -37.62 -30.40 -1.29
N THR A 135 -37.32 -31.24 -0.29
CA THR A 135 -38.14 -32.41 0.06
C THR A 135 -39.51 -31.99 0.58
N VAL A 136 -39.55 -30.98 1.47
CA VAL A 136 -40.82 -30.41 1.97
C VAL A 136 -41.64 -29.84 0.82
N VAL A 137 -41.03 -29.08 -0.09
CA VAL A 137 -41.71 -28.53 -1.28
C VAL A 137 -42.25 -29.65 -2.18
N ARG A 138 -41.45 -30.69 -2.47
CA ARG A 138 -41.89 -31.83 -3.28
C ARG A 138 -43.06 -32.58 -2.64
N ASN A 139 -43.01 -32.83 -1.34
CA ASN A 139 -44.10 -33.46 -0.61
C ASN A 139 -45.38 -32.60 -0.63
N GLY A 140 -45.24 -31.28 -0.48
CA GLY A 140 -46.36 -30.33 -0.61
C GLY A 140 -47.01 -30.36 -1.99
N ILE A 141 -46.21 -30.37 -3.06
CA ILE A 141 -46.70 -30.49 -4.46
C ILE A 141 -47.44 -31.82 -4.66
N ALA A 142 -46.85 -32.93 -4.21
CA ALA A 142 -47.45 -34.26 -4.34
C ALA A 142 -48.80 -34.34 -3.63
N LYS A 143 -48.89 -33.80 -2.41
CA LYS A 143 -50.14 -33.76 -1.64
C LYS A 143 -51.24 -32.96 -2.34
N ILE A 144 -50.91 -31.79 -2.91
CA ILE A 144 -51.89 -30.97 -3.66
C ILE A 144 -52.37 -31.70 -4.93
N MET A 145 -51.47 -32.40 -5.63
CA MET A 145 -51.85 -33.20 -6.80
C MET A 145 -52.80 -34.34 -6.42
N GLU A 146 -52.51 -35.06 -5.33
CA GLU A 146 -53.37 -36.13 -4.80
C GLU A 146 -54.74 -35.60 -4.34
N GLU A 147 -54.77 -34.46 -3.66
CA GLU A 147 -56.01 -33.77 -3.28
C GLU A 147 -56.82 -33.33 -4.50
N ARG A 148 -56.17 -32.86 -5.57
CA ARG A 148 -56.84 -32.53 -6.84
C ARG A 148 -57.41 -33.75 -7.55
N GLU A 149 -56.66 -34.85 -7.63
CA GLU A 149 -57.12 -36.09 -8.26
C GLU A 149 -58.28 -36.71 -7.50
N SER A 150 -58.19 -36.80 -6.17
CA SER A 150 -59.28 -37.29 -5.33
C SER A 150 -60.51 -36.38 -5.38
N SER A 151 -60.34 -35.06 -5.44
CA SER A 151 -61.46 -34.12 -5.62
C SER A 151 -62.12 -34.27 -6.98
N ARG A 152 -61.34 -34.47 -8.05
CA ARG A 152 -61.86 -34.77 -9.39
C ARG A 152 -62.61 -36.09 -9.42
N ALA A 153 -62.05 -37.15 -8.85
CA ALA A 153 -62.68 -38.46 -8.77
C ALA A 153 -63.99 -38.43 -7.96
N ARG A 154 -64.00 -37.72 -6.82
CA ARG A 154 -65.24 -37.48 -6.04
C ARG A 154 -66.28 -36.74 -6.87
N MET A 155 -65.87 -35.69 -7.58
CA MET A 155 -66.78 -34.94 -8.45
C MET A 155 -67.34 -35.82 -9.57
N GLN A 156 -66.50 -36.66 -10.19
CA GLN A 156 -66.90 -37.61 -11.23
C GLN A 156 -67.91 -38.63 -10.71
N ALA A 157 -67.67 -39.20 -9.52
CA ALA A 157 -68.59 -40.12 -8.88
C ALA A 157 -69.94 -39.47 -8.52
N VAL A 158 -69.93 -38.20 -8.09
CA VAL A 158 -71.17 -37.43 -7.85
C VAL A 158 -71.94 -37.21 -9.15
N TYR A 159 -71.26 -36.90 -10.26
CA TYR A 159 -71.90 -36.79 -11.57
C TYR A 159 -72.48 -38.13 -12.06
N GLU A 160 -71.74 -39.24 -11.93
CA GLU A 160 -72.22 -40.57 -12.29
C GLU A 160 -73.41 -41.02 -11.43
N GLN A 161 -73.40 -40.73 -10.12
CA GLN A 161 -74.54 -41.00 -9.24
C GLN A 161 -75.76 -40.15 -9.62
N ALA A 162 -75.58 -38.84 -9.88
CA ALA A 162 -76.68 -37.99 -10.31
C ALA A 162 -77.27 -38.46 -11.67
N GLU A 163 -76.42 -38.91 -12.61
CA GLU A 163 -76.86 -39.47 -13.88
C GLU A 163 -77.63 -40.79 -13.69
N ALA A 164 -77.15 -41.67 -12.80
CA ALA A 164 -77.84 -42.92 -12.46
C ALA A 164 -79.18 -42.68 -11.75
N ASP A 165 -79.25 -41.73 -10.82
CA ASP A 165 -80.48 -41.35 -10.12
C ASP A 165 -81.50 -40.75 -11.09
N VAL A 166 -81.07 -39.88 -12.01
CA VAL A 166 -81.95 -39.33 -13.07
C VAL A 166 -82.44 -40.46 -14.00
N ALA A 167 -81.57 -41.38 -14.40
CA ALA A 167 -81.94 -42.53 -15.22
C ALA A 167 -82.99 -43.42 -14.53
N ALA A 168 -82.79 -43.71 -13.24
CA ALA A 168 -83.73 -44.48 -12.42
C ALA A 168 -85.10 -43.79 -12.32
N VAL A 169 -85.13 -42.48 -12.05
CA VAL A 169 -86.38 -41.70 -12.01
C VAL A 169 -87.09 -41.70 -13.36
N THR A 170 -86.36 -41.53 -14.47
CA THR A 170 -86.98 -41.64 -15.81
C THR A 170 -87.52 -43.03 -16.10
N GLN A 171 -86.85 -44.09 -15.62
CA GLN A 171 -87.30 -45.46 -15.81
C GLN A 171 -88.55 -45.77 -14.97
N GLU A 172 -88.62 -45.31 -13.71
CA GLU A 172 -89.83 -45.33 -12.88
C GLU A 172 -90.99 -44.54 -13.52
N MET A 173 -90.71 -43.35 -14.09
CA MET A 173 -91.74 -42.58 -14.81
C MET A 173 -92.23 -43.29 -16.08
N VAL A 174 -91.35 -43.98 -16.81
CA VAL A 174 -91.72 -44.76 -18.01
C VAL A 174 -92.54 -46.00 -17.64
N GLU A 175 -92.20 -46.69 -16.54
CA GLU A 175 -93.02 -47.79 -16.00
C GLU A 175 -94.38 -47.30 -15.50
N ALA A 176 -94.42 -46.17 -14.78
CA ALA A 176 -95.66 -45.54 -14.34
C ALA A 176 -96.53 -45.00 -15.50
N MET A 177 -95.94 -44.71 -16.67
CA MET A 177 -96.68 -44.34 -17.89
C MET A 177 -97.17 -45.56 -18.70
N ALA A 178 -96.60 -46.76 -18.48
CA ALA A 178 -97.05 -48.00 -19.10
C ALA A 178 -98.27 -48.61 -18.40
N ASP A 179 -98.44 -48.36 -17.09
CA ASP A 179 -99.67 -48.64 -16.33
C ASP A 179 -100.58 -47.40 -16.34
N GLY A 180 -101.61 -47.39 -17.17
CA GLY A 180 -102.47 -46.23 -17.39
C GLY A 180 -103.07 -45.61 -16.11
N ALA A 181 -102.47 -44.52 -15.62
CA ALA A 181 -103.10 -43.54 -14.75
C ALA A 181 -102.48 -42.15 -14.98
N ALA A 182 -103.33 -41.15 -15.23
CA ALA A 182 -102.94 -39.77 -15.51
C ALA A 182 -102.26 -39.07 -14.29
N PRO A 183 -101.35 -38.10 -14.51
CA PRO A 183 -100.54 -37.53 -13.44
C PRO A 183 -101.31 -36.44 -12.65
N PRO A 184 -101.07 -36.28 -11.33
CA PRO A 184 -101.45 -35.06 -10.62
C PRO A 184 -100.41 -33.93 -10.86
N PRO A 185 -100.82 -32.66 -10.74
CA PRO A 185 -100.02 -31.50 -11.15
C PRO A 185 -98.84 -31.24 -10.22
N SER A 186 -97.66 -31.03 -10.80
CA SER A 186 -96.46 -30.54 -10.12
C SER A 186 -96.54 -29.02 -9.92
N THR A 187 -96.64 -28.60 -8.66
CA THR A 187 -96.36 -27.22 -8.24
C THR A 187 -94.85 -27.08 -8.02
N PRO A 188 -94.16 -26.08 -8.60
CA PRO A 188 -92.72 -25.94 -8.44
C PRO A 188 -92.36 -25.32 -7.08
N PRO A 189 -91.38 -25.84 -6.32
CA PRO A 189 -90.73 -25.06 -5.29
C PRO A 189 -89.65 -24.15 -5.91
N ALA A 190 -89.59 -22.93 -5.38
CA ALA A 190 -88.78 -21.80 -5.81
C ALA A 190 -87.26 -22.06 -5.76
N PRO A 191 -86.45 -21.34 -6.57
CA PRO A 191 -85.00 -21.46 -6.54
C PRO A 191 -84.43 -20.87 -5.24
N ALA A 192 -83.69 -21.69 -4.48
CA ALA A 192 -82.89 -21.22 -3.35
C ALA A 192 -81.58 -20.59 -3.87
N GLU A 193 -81.29 -19.38 -3.38
CA GLU A 193 -80.10 -18.59 -3.67
C GLU A 193 -78.78 -19.31 -3.33
N PRO A 194 -77.70 -19.04 -4.08
CA PRO A 194 -76.38 -19.56 -3.75
C PRO A 194 -75.75 -18.79 -2.56
N PRO A 195 -75.07 -19.48 -1.62
CA PRO A 195 -74.31 -18.81 -0.57
C PRO A 195 -73.03 -18.15 -1.11
N PRO A 196 -72.55 -17.05 -0.49
CA PRO A 196 -71.47 -16.21 -0.99
C PRO A 196 -70.08 -16.85 -0.84
N PRO A 197 -69.07 -16.38 -1.60
CA PRO A 197 -67.71 -16.91 -1.54
C PRO A 197 -67.04 -16.51 -0.23
N SER A 198 -66.33 -17.46 0.38
CA SER A 198 -65.49 -17.21 1.56
C SER A 198 -64.11 -16.76 1.11
N GLU A 199 -63.72 -15.55 1.52
CA GLU A 199 -62.31 -15.09 1.57
C GLU A 199 -61.51 -15.85 2.63
#